data_AF-A0A0B5AII3-F1
#
_entry.id   AF-A0A0B5AII3-F1
#
_cell.length_a   1.000
_cell.length_b   1.000
_cell.length_c   1.000
_cell.angle_alpha   90.00
_cell.angle_beta   90.00
_cell.angle_gamma   90.00
#
_symmetry.space_group_name_H-M   'P 1'
#
loop_
_entity.id
_entity.type
_entity.pdbx_description
1 polymer ?
#
loop_
_entity_poly.entity_id
_entity_poly.type
_entity_poly.pdbx_seq_one_letter_code
_entity_poly.pdbx_strand_id
1 'polypeptide(L)'
;MRIVKILFVLNSIFSVLFATFIATFAAGGGIGDNYTDEKWVSPEFFAILPIWFLGYLIGLFVFNSKKAVIFLVLSILITWASIPLGIVLGK
;
A
#
# COMPACT_ATOMS: atom_id res chain seq x y z
N MET A 1 1.04 -24.00 11.13
CA MET A 1 2.06 -22.93 10.98
C MET A 1 2.67 -22.82 9.58
N ARG A 2 2.99 -23.92 8.86
CA ARG A 2 3.61 -23.85 7.52
C ARG A 2 2.72 -23.14 6.47
N ILE A 3 1.42 -23.42 6.47
CA ILE A 3 0.49 -22.84 5.49
C ILE A 3 0.33 -21.32 5.67
N VAL A 4 0.30 -20.83 6.91
CA VAL A 4 0.18 -19.40 7.22
C VAL A 4 1.41 -18.63 6.72
N LYS A 5 2.61 -19.19 6.89
CA LYS A 5 3.85 -18.60 6.35
C LYS A 5 3.81 -18.53 4.81
N ILE A 6 3.36 -19.60 4.14
CA ILE A 6 3.23 -19.62 2.68
C ILE A 6 2.23 -18.57 2.21
N LEU A 7 1.06 -18.49 2.84
CA LEU A 7 0.04 -17.50 2.53
C LEU A 7 0.56 -16.07 2.73
N PHE A 8 1.29 -15.82 3.80
CA PHE A 8 1.92 -14.52 4.06
C PHE A 8 2.93 -14.15 2.96
N VAL A 9 3.80 -15.07 2.57
CA VAL A 9 4.79 -14.85 1.50
C VAL A 9 4.10 -14.59 0.16
N LEU A 10 3.12 -15.41 -0.22
CA LEU A 10 2.36 -15.21 -1.46
C LEU A 10 1.63 -13.86 -1.46
N ASN A 11 0.95 -13.54 -0.36
CA ASN A 11 0.28 -12.24 -0.20
C ASN A 11 1.27 -11.07 -0.31
N SER A 12 2.47 -11.19 0.28
CA SER A 12 3.50 -10.15 0.21
C SER A 12 4.00 -9.93 -1.22
N ILE A 13 4.22 -11.02 -1.99
CA ILE A 13 4.64 -10.94 -3.39
C ILE A 13 3.57 -10.28 -4.25
N PHE A 14 2.31 -10.73 -4.14
CA PHE A 14 1.25 -10.13 -4.95
C PHE A 14 0.98 -8.68 -4.53
N SER A 15 0.97 -8.38 -3.23
CA SER A 15 0.71 -7.02 -2.76
C SER A 15 1.82 -6.03 -3.13
N VAL A 16 3.10 -6.42 -3.17
CA VAL A 16 4.16 -5.51 -3.64
C VAL A 16 4.04 -5.22 -5.13
N LEU A 17 3.65 -6.21 -5.94
CA LEU A 17 3.40 -6.03 -7.37
C LEU A 17 2.26 -5.04 -7.59
N PHE A 18 1.15 -5.19 -6.85
CA PHE A 18 0.04 -4.24 -6.90
C PHE A 18 0.44 -2.85 -6.39
N ALA A 19 1.14 -2.76 -5.26
CA ALA A 19 1.59 -1.48 -4.71
C ALA A 19 2.50 -0.74 -5.70
N THR A 20 3.40 -1.46 -6.37
CA THR A 20 4.27 -0.90 -7.42
C THR A 20 3.47 -0.42 -8.61
N PHE A 21 2.56 -1.26 -9.12
CA PHE A 21 1.69 -0.89 -10.23
C PHE A 21 0.87 0.37 -9.92
N ILE A 22 0.20 0.40 -8.76
CA ILE A 22 -0.60 1.54 -8.31
C ILE A 22 0.27 2.79 -8.14
N ALA A 23 1.42 2.69 -7.47
CA ALA A 23 2.33 3.80 -7.29
C ALA A 23 2.82 4.37 -8.63
N THR A 24 3.23 3.51 -9.56
CA THR A 24 3.67 3.96 -10.90
C THR A 24 2.55 4.56 -11.73
N PHE A 25 1.33 4.00 -11.65
CA PHE A 25 0.18 4.50 -12.38
C PHE A 25 -0.26 5.88 -11.86
N ALA A 26 -0.36 6.02 -10.54
CA ALA A 26 -0.73 7.28 -9.90
C ALA A 26 0.37 8.35 -10.09
N ALA A 27 1.64 7.97 -9.94
CA ALA A 27 2.75 8.89 -10.15
C ALA A 27 2.89 9.35 -11.61
N GLY A 28 2.46 8.52 -12.58
CA GLY A 28 2.41 8.87 -14.00
C GLY A 28 1.22 9.73 -14.42
N GLY A 29 0.44 10.29 -13.48
CA GLY A 29 -0.73 11.13 -13.78
C GLY A 29 -2.06 10.37 -13.93
N GLY A 30 -2.05 9.04 -13.77
CA GLY A 30 -3.27 8.22 -13.82
C GLY A 30 -4.09 8.41 -15.10
N ILE A 31 -5.42 8.52 -14.94
CA ILE A 31 -6.35 8.83 -16.06
C ILE A 31 -6.48 10.35 -16.26
N GLY A 32 -6.18 11.14 -15.23
CA GLY A 32 -6.46 12.57 -15.19
C GLY A 32 -5.42 13.41 -15.90
N ASP A 33 -4.13 13.14 -15.69
CA ASP A 33 -3.02 14.03 -16.05
C ASP A 33 -1.99 13.38 -16.99
N ASN A 34 -2.42 12.39 -17.78
CA ASN A 34 -1.57 11.68 -18.74
C ASN A 34 -1.24 12.48 -20.03
N TYR A 35 -1.61 13.76 -20.09
CA TYR A 35 -1.39 14.66 -21.23
C TYR A 35 -0.10 15.49 -21.11
N THR A 36 0.66 15.35 -20.02
CA THR A 36 1.94 16.03 -19.83
C THR A 36 3.09 15.24 -20.47
N ASP A 37 4.13 15.93 -20.97
CA ASP A 37 5.35 15.27 -21.49
C ASP A 37 6.27 14.72 -20.36
N GLU A 38 5.90 14.93 -19.10
CA GLU A 38 6.62 14.44 -17.94
C GLU A 38 6.28 12.97 -17.64
N LYS A 39 7.31 12.17 -17.37
CA LYS A 39 7.14 10.75 -17.00
C LYS A 39 6.44 10.58 -15.64
N TRP A 40 6.69 11.50 -14.70
CA TRP A 40 6.18 11.43 -13.33
C TRP A 40 5.53 12.76 -12.96
N VAL A 41 4.22 12.85 -13.19
CA VAL A 41 3.41 14.07 -12.95
C VAL A 41 3.21 14.32 -11.46
N SER A 42 3.07 13.25 -10.67
CA SER A 42 2.76 13.30 -9.24
C SER A 42 3.66 12.34 -8.46
N PRO A 43 4.98 12.60 -8.38
CA PRO A 43 5.95 11.69 -7.77
C PRO A 43 5.67 11.39 -6.29
N GLU A 44 4.89 12.21 -5.58
CA GLU A 44 4.43 11.97 -4.22
C GLU A 44 3.68 10.64 -4.04
N PHE A 45 3.06 10.11 -5.10
CA PHE A 45 2.42 8.79 -5.05
C PHE A 45 3.41 7.63 -4.89
N PHE A 46 4.71 7.83 -5.09
CA PHE A 46 5.71 6.83 -4.70
C PHE A 46 5.77 6.62 -3.18
N ALA A 47 5.19 7.51 -2.36
CA ALA A 47 5.02 7.31 -0.92
C ALA A 47 4.18 6.06 -0.58
N ILE A 48 3.40 5.53 -1.53
CA ILE A 48 2.69 4.25 -1.39
C ILE A 48 3.65 3.11 -1.07
N LEU A 49 4.85 3.09 -1.67
CA LEU A 49 5.84 2.02 -1.49
C LEU A 49 6.42 1.93 -0.06
N PRO A 50 6.95 3.00 0.55
CA PRO A 50 7.40 2.95 1.94
C PRO A 50 6.25 2.70 2.92
N ILE A 51 5.04 3.20 2.66
CA ILE A 51 3.85 2.91 3.49
C ILE A 51 3.50 1.42 3.40
N TRP A 52 3.48 0.85 2.20
CA TRP A 52 3.29 -0.60 2.00
C TRP A 52 4.37 -1.41 2.72
N PHE A 53 5.64 -0.99 2.62
CA PHE A 53 6.75 -1.69 3.27
C PHE A 53 6.61 -1.69 4.80
N LEU A 54 6.18 -0.57 5.41
CA LEU A 54 5.84 -0.52 6.83
C LEU A 54 4.72 -1.52 7.18
N GLY A 55 3.66 -1.59 6.37
CA GLY A 55 2.59 -2.56 6.53
C GLY A 55 3.09 -4.01 6.49
N TYR A 56 3.99 -4.32 5.54
CA TYR A 56 4.65 -5.62 5.44
C TYR A 56 5.48 -5.97 6.69
N LEU A 57 6.29 -5.03 7.18
CA LEU A 57 7.09 -5.22 8.40
C LEU A 57 6.20 -5.50 9.61
N ILE A 58 5.12 -4.75 9.79
CA ILE A 58 4.19 -5.02 10.89
C ILE A 58 3.52 -6.38 10.71
N GLY A 59 3.16 -6.74 9.47
CA GLY A 59 2.67 -8.07 9.12
C GLY A 59 3.61 -9.19 9.57
N LEU A 60 4.93 -9.05 9.36
CA LEU A 60 5.94 -10.01 9.82
C LEU A 60 5.95 -10.22 11.33
N PHE A 61 5.66 -9.20 12.13
CA PHE A 61 5.60 -9.33 13.59
C PHE A 61 4.28 -9.93 14.08
N VAL A 62 3.19 -9.74 13.34
CA VAL A 62 1.83 -10.02 13.82
C VAL A 62 1.23 -11.29 13.20
N PHE A 63 1.74 -11.82 12.07
CA PHE A 63 1.10 -12.90 11.31
C PHE A 63 0.91 -14.23 12.06
N ASN A 64 1.73 -14.54 13.06
CA ASN A 64 1.56 -15.72 13.92
C ASN A 64 0.80 -15.43 15.22
N SER A 65 0.43 -14.18 15.47
CA SER A 65 -0.24 -13.79 16.69
C SER A 65 -1.76 -13.97 16.57
N LYS A 66 -2.42 -14.24 17.71
CA LYS A 66 -3.90 -14.18 17.79
C LYS A 66 -4.46 -12.79 17.47
N LYS A 67 -3.61 -11.76 17.41
CA LYS A 67 -3.95 -10.37 17.12
C LYS A 67 -3.94 -10.04 15.63
N ALA A 68 -3.61 -10.99 14.74
CA ALA A 68 -3.61 -10.77 13.29
C ALA A 68 -4.96 -10.27 12.76
N VAL A 69 -6.07 -10.78 13.32
CA VAL A 69 -7.43 -10.33 12.96
C VAL A 69 -7.67 -8.88 13.37
N ILE A 70 -7.22 -8.49 14.58
CA ILE A 70 -7.33 -7.11 15.05
C ILE A 70 -6.54 -6.18 14.13
N PHE A 71 -5.35 -6.61 13.72
CA PHE A 71 -4.52 -5.85 12.79
C PHE A 71 -5.18 -5.68 11.43
N LEU A 72 -5.79 -6.73 10.89
CA LEU A 72 -6.56 -6.66 9.64
C LEU A 72 -7.72 -5.66 9.75
N VAL A 73 -8.51 -5.73 10.83
CA VAL A 73 -9.64 -4.82 11.06
C VAL A 73 -9.16 -3.37 11.15
N LEU A 74 -8.10 -3.10 11.92
CA LEU A 74 -7.52 -1.76 12.03
C LEU A 74 -7.01 -1.24 10.68
N SER A 75 -6.32 -2.07 9.90
CA SER A 75 -5.85 -1.69 8.56
C SER A 75 -6.98 -1.32 7.61
N ILE A 76 -8.10 -2.05 7.66
CA ILE A 76 -9.31 -1.73 6.87
C ILE A 76 -9.89 -0.40 7.32
N LEU A 77 -10.05 -0.19 8.64
CA LEU A 77 -10.58 1.07 9.18
C LEU A 77 -9.70 2.26 8.82
N ILE A 78 -8.37 2.13 8.92
CA ILE A 78 -7.41 3.18 8.54
C ILE A 78 -7.49 3.48 7.04
N THR A 79 -7.58 2.44 6.20
CA THR A 79 -7.75 2.60 4.73
C THR A 79 -9.03 3.37 4.39
N TRP A 80 -10.15 3.04 5.04
CA TRP A 80 -11.40 3.76 4.79
C TRP A 80 -11.39 5.17 5.38
N ALA A 81 -10.72 5.38 6.52
CA ALA A 81 -10.57 6.70 7.12
C ALA A 81 -9.64 7.61 6.31
N SER A 82 -8.66 7.06 5.57
CA SER A 82 -7.74 7.87 4.77
C SER A 82 -8.40 8.51 3.55
N ILE A 83 -9.47 7.91 3.01
CA ILE A 83 -10.25 8.45 1.88
C ILE A 83 -10.83 9.85 2.20
N PRO A 84 -11.64 10.03 3.27
CA PRO A 84 -12.16 11.36 3.62
C PRO A 84 -11.08 12.27 4.23
N LEU A 85 -10.07 11.72 4.90
CA LEU A 85 -9.03 12.53 5.55
C LEU A 85 -8.04 13.14 4.57
N GLY A 86 -7.91 12.61 3.35
CA GLY A 86 -7.14 13.18 2.24
C GLY A 86 -5.79 13.79 2.66
N ILE A 87 -4.68 13.06 2.46
CA ILE A 87 -3.36 13.64 2.77
C ILE A 87 -2.97 14.62 1.66
N VAL A 88 -3.06 15.93 1.95
CA VAL A 88 -2.46 16.98 1.11
C VAL A 88 -0.97 17.03 1.42
N LEU A 89 -0.15 16.36 0.61
CA LEU A 89 1.31 16.47 0.68
C LEU A 89 1.77 17.64 -0.18
N GLY A 90 1.85 18.83 0.42
CA GLY A 90 2.39 20.03 -0.22
C GLY A 90 1.32 20.97 -0.77
N LYS A 91 1.60 22.27 -0.65
CA LYS A 91 0.97 23.37 -1.38
C LYS A 91 1.90 23.79 -2.50
#